data_AF-A0A8I1V8H3-F1
#
_entry.id   AF-A0A8I1V8H3-F1
#
_cell.length_a   1.000
_cell.length_b   1.000
_cell.length_c   1.000
_cell.angle_alpha   90.00
_cell.angle_beta   90.00
_cell.angle_gamma   90.00
#
_symmetry.space_group_name_H-M   'P 1'
#
loop_
_entity.id
_entity.type
_entity.pdbx_description
1 polymer ?
#
loop_
_entity_poly.entity_id
_entity_poly.type
_entity_poly.pdbx_seq_one_letter_code
_entity_poly.pdbx_strand_id
1 'polypeptide(L)'
;MQITPVIAIHMAAALAAVAIGPIALWARQGATQRPRIHRAAGYAWVTLMVATAVSALFISGGGGPRLGSFGLIHLLIPVTLGMLVMAFVYLARRNVVGHRKMMQRTYIGACVVAGVFTLLPGRFLGHTVWSALGLI
;
A
#
# COMPACT_ATOMS: atom_id res chain seq x y z
N MET A 1 -19.62 9.11 4.36
CA MET A 1 -19.16 8.88 2.97
C MET A 1 -19.80 7.59 2.50
N GLN A 2 -20.38 7.55 1.30
CA GLN A 2 -20.89 6.30 0.72
C GLN A 2 -19.73 5.53 0.07
N ILE A 3 -19.74 4.20 0.17
CA ILE A 3 -18.77 3.35 -0.53
C ILE A 3 -19.12 3.33 -2.01
N THR A 4 -18.34 4.04 -2.82
CA THR A 4 -18.43 3.98 -4.28
C THR A 4 -17.67 2.74 -4.80
N PRO A 5 -17.91 2.29 -6.03
CA PRO A 5 -17.13 1.19 -6.63
C PRO A 5 -15.63 1.45 -6.61
N VAL A 6 -15.20 2.69 -6.83
CA VAL A 6 -13.78 3.09 -6.78
C VAL A 6 -13.19 2.89 -5.38
N ILE A 7 -13.92 3.29 -4.33
CA ILE A 7 -13.50 3.10 -2.94
C ILE A 7 -13.43 1.61 -2.60
N ALA A 8 -14.40 0.82 -3.05
CA ALA A 8 -14.40 -0.63 -2.83
C ALA A 8 -13.20 -1.31 -3.51
N ILE A 9 -12.90 -0.96 -4.77
CA ILE A 9 -11.73 -1.46 -5.51
C ILE A 9 -10.43 -1.08 -4.77
N HIS A 10 -10.28 0.19 -4.39
CA HIS A 10 -9.11 0.66 -3.67
C HIS A 10 -8.92 -0.09 -2.36
N MET A 11 -9.98 -0.20 -1.55
CA MET A 11 -9.94 -0.87 -0.26
C MET A 11 -9.62 -2.36 -0.41
N ALA A 12 -10.24 -3.05 -1.35
CA ALA A 12 -9.97 -4.47 -1.62
C ALA A 12 -8.51 -4.68 -2.07
N ALA A 13 -8.01 -3.84 -2.98
CA ALA A 13 -6.63 -3.91 -3.45
C ALA A 13 -5.63 -3.62 -2.32
N ALA A 14 -5.90 -2.61 -1.49
CA ALA A 14 -5.05 -2.24 -0.36
C ALA A 14 -4.99 -3.35 0.70
N LEU A 15 -6.15 -3.91 1.09
CA LEU A 15 -6.21 -5.01 2.06
C LEU A 15 -5.50 -6.27 1.54
N ALA A 16 -5.71 -6.61 0.26
CA ALA A 16 -4.99 -7.70 -0.37
C ALA A 16 -3.47 -7.42 -0.42
N ALA A 17 -3.05 -6.19 -0.71
CA ALA A 17 -1.63 -5.83 -0.72
C ALA A 17 -0.99 -5.96 0.67
N VAL A 18 -1.71 -5.56 1.74
CA VAL A 18 -1.28 -5.76 3.13
C VAL A 18 -1.10 -7.25 3.43
N ALA A 19 -2.01 -8.12 2.96
CA ALA A 19 -1.92 -9.56 3.19
C ALA A 19 -0.82 -10.27 2.37
N ILE A 20 -0.65 -9.89 1.09
CA ILE A 20 0.29 -10.55 0.17
C ILE A 20 1.75 -10.10 0.38
N GLY A 21 1.97 -8.84 0.80
CA GLY A 21 3.31 -8.29 0.99
C GLY A 21 4.21 -9.11 1.94
N PRO A 22 3.74 -9.53 3.13
CA PRO A 22 4.48 -10.40 4.04
C PRO A 22 4.86 -11.73 3.40
N ILE A 23 4.00 -12.31 2.56
CA ILE A 23 4.29 -13.58 1.86
C ILE A 23 5.47 -13.39 0.91
N ALA A 24 5.49 -12.30 0.15
CA ALA A 24 6.59 -11.98 -0.76
C ALA A 24 7.91 -11.74 -0.01
N LEU A 25 7.87 -11.08 1.15
CA LEU A 25 9.05 -10.82 1.99
C LEU A 25 9.57 -12.08 2.67
N TRP A 26 8.68 -12.85 3.30
CA TRP A 26 8.99 -14.11 3.98
C TRP A 26 9.58 -15.15 3.04
N ALA A 27 9.11 -15.22 1.79
CA ALA A 27 9.62 -16.15 0.79
C ALA A 27 11.12 -15.98 0.50
N ARG A 28 11.73 -14.84 0.88
CA ARG A 28 13.17 -14.57 0.80
C ARG A 28 13.85 -14.43 2.17
N GLN A 29 13.20 -14.85 3.26
CA GLN A 29 13.73 -14.80 4.61
C GLN A 29 14.16 -16.19 5.12
N GLY A 30 15.19 -16.24 5.97
CA GLY A 30 15.68 -17.48 6.60
C GLY A 30 16.57 -18.35 5.69
N ALA A 31 16.95 -19.53 6.18
CA ALA A 31 17.81 -20.47 5.47
C ALA A 31 17.15 -21.05 4.21
N THR A 32 15.84 -21.34 4.27
CA THR A 32 15.08 -21.93 3.16
C THR A 32 14.41 -20.85 2.32
N GLN A 33 14.99 -20.56 1.16
CA GLN A 33 14.49 -19.55 0.23
C GLN A 33 13.49 -20.16 -0.76
N ARG A 34 12.38 -19.46 -1.03
CA ARG A 34 11.28 -19.91 -1.90
C ARG A 34 11.12 -18.98 -3.11
N PRO A 35 12.03 -19.03 -4.10
CA PRO A 35 12.09 -18.04 -5.18
C PRO A 35 10.82 -17.98 -6.05
N ARG A 36 10.17 -19.13 -6.30
CA ARG A 36 8.92 -19.17 -7.08
C ARG A 36 7.78 -18.44 -6.37
N ILE A 37 7.62 -18.66 -5.06
CA ILE A 37 6.62 -17.99 -4.23
C ILE A 37 6.91 -16.48 -4.16
N HIS A 38 8.18 -16.10 -3.97
CA HIS A 38 8.57 -14.69 -3.95
C HIS A 38 8.19 -13.96 -5.24
N ARG A 39 8.42 -14.56 -6.42
CA ARG A 39 8.07 -13.95 -7.70
C ARG A 39 6.56 -13.84 -7.88
N ALA A 40 5.82 -14.93 -7.60
CA ALA A 40 4.35 -14.93 -7.73
C ALA A 40 3.70 -13.90 -6.79
N ALA A 41 4.04 -13.96 -5.50
CA ALA A 41 3.54 -13.00 -4.50
C ALA A 41 4.03 -11.58 -4.79
N GLY A 42 5.27 -11.41 -5.25
CA GLY A 42 5.84 -10.11 -5.62
C GLY A 42 5.10 -9.46 -6.78
N TYR A 43 4.80 -10.20 -7.86
CA TYR A 43 4.02 -9.66 -8.98
C TYR A 43 2.58 -9.35 -8.59
N ALA A 44 1.94 -10.24 -7.82
CA ALA A 44 0.61 -9.98 -7.28
C ALA A 44 0.60 -8.71 -6.42
N TRP A 45 1.55 -8.58 -5.50
CA TRP A 45 1.68 -7.43 -4.63
C TRP A 45 1.91 -6.13 -5.41
N VAL A 46 2.85 -6.10 -6.37
CA VAL A 46 3.09 -4.90 -7.20
C VAL A 46 1.84 -4.50 -7.97
N THR A 47 1.10 -5.47 -8.53
CA THR A 47 -0.15 -5.21 -9.26
C THR A 47 -1.20 -4.58 -8.33
N LEU A 48 -1.37 -5.13 -7.12
CA LEU A 48 -2.28 -4.59 -6.11
C LEU A 48 -1.87 -3.18 -5.67
N MET A 49 -0.58 -2.92 -5.50
CA MET A 49 -0.06 -1.59 -5.14
C MET A 49 -0.34 -0.56 -6.25
N VAL A 50 -0.16 -0.92 -7.52
CA VAL A 50 -0.50 -0.06 -8.66
C VAL A 50 -2.00 0.20 -8.70
N ALA A 51 -2.83 -0.83 -8.56
CA ALA A 51 -4.29 -0.68 -8.52
C ALA A 51 -4.74 0.23 -7.37
N THR A 52 -4.13 0.08 -6.18
CA THR A 52 -4.37 0.93 -5.00
C THR A 52 -3.99 2.38 -5.29
N ALA A 53 -2.81 2.64 -5.85
CA ALA A 53 -2.32 3.99 -6.13
C ALA A 53 -3.14 4.69 -7.23
N VAL A 54 -3.52 3.97 -8.30
CA VAL A 54 -4.32 4.52 -9.40
C VAL A 54 -5.74 4.82 -8.96
N SER A 55 -6.40 3.88 -8.25
CA SER A 55 -7.75 4.11 -7.73
C SER A 55 -7.79 5.26 -6.72
N ALA A 56 -6.72 5.47 -5.93
CA ALA A 56 -6.63 6.58 -4.99
C ALA A 56 -6.71 7.97 -5.64
N LEU A 57 -6.31 8.12 -6.92
CA LEU A 57 -6.42 9.40 -7.65
C LEU A 57 -7.87 9.89 -7.77
N PHE A 58 -8.82 8.96 -7.71
CA PHE A 58 -10.25 9.23 -7.84
C PHE A 58 -10.99 9.28 -6.49
N ILE A 59 -10.27 9.10 -5.38
CA ILE A 59 -10.84 9.11 -4.03
C ILE A 59 -10.49 10.43 -3.35
N SER A 60 -11.39 11.40 -3.49
CA SER A 60 -11.32 12.64 -2.72
C SER A 60 -12.20 12.55 -1.48
N GLY A 61 -11.65 12.86 -0.31
CA GLY A 61 -12.43 12.91 0.92
C GLY A 61 -11.57 12.91 2.19
N GLY A 62 -12.15 13.39 3.30
CA GLY A 62 -11.50 13.50 4.60
C GLY A 62 -11.03 14.92 4.93
N GLY A 63 -10.93 15.21 6.22
CA GLY A 63 -10.47 16.52 6.72
C GLY A 63 -8.96 16.76 6.54
N GLY A 64 -8.56 18.03 6.65
CA GLY A 64 -7.16 18.48 6.65
C GLY A 64 -6.76 19.35 5.44
N PRO A 65 -5.48 19.77 5.36
CA PRO A 65 -4.97 20.58 4.26
C PRO A 65 -5.10 19.87 2.91
N ARG A 66 -5.57 20.60 1.90
CA ARG A 66 -5.85 20.09 0.56
C ARG A 66 -5.63 21.16 -0.52
N LEU A 67 -5.21 20.72 -1.69
CA LEU A 67 -5.16 21.52 -2.91
C LEU A 67 -6.16 20.94 -3.90
N GLY A 68 -7.29 21.63 -4.11
CA GLY A 68 -8.40 21.08 -4.88
C GLY A 68 -8.84 19.71 -4.34
N SER A 69 -9.00 18.71 -5.19
CA SER A 69 -9.41 17.35 -4.79
C SER A 69 -8.33 16.55 -4.06
N PHE A 70 -7.08 17.03 -4.05
CA PHE A 70 -5.93 16.29 -3.51
C PHE A 70 -5.59 16.73 -2.08
N GLY A 71 -5.81 15.84 -1.12
CA GLY A 71 -5.31 15.99 0.26
C GLY A 71 -3.89 15.44 0.44
N LEU A 72 -3.25 15.71 1.59
CA LEU A 72 -1.88 15.24 1.91
C LEU A 72 -1.64 13.75 1.63
N ILE A 73 -2.64 12.88 1.85
CA ILE A 73 -2.51 11.44 1.61
C ILE A 73 -2.27 11.09 0.13
N HIS A 74 -2.67 11.95 -0.81
CA HIS A 74 -2.43 11.72 -2.24
C HIS A 74 -0.95 11.84 -2.61
N LEU A 75 -0.12 12.47 -1.76
CA LEU A 75 1.34 12.46 -1.95
C LEU A 75 1.91 11.03 -1.90
N LEU A 76 1.22 10.09 -1.26
CA LEU A 76 1.63 8.68 -1.25
C LEU A 76 1.55 8.04 -2.64
N ILE A 77 0.77 8.58 -3.58
CA ILE A 77 0.61 8.03 -4.92
C ILE A 77 1.92 8.12 -5.71
N PRO A 78 2.47 9.31 -6.01
CA PRO A 78 3.73 9.43 -6.73
C PRO A 78 4.90 8.82 -5.96
N VAL A 79 4.91 8.91 -4.62
CA VAL A 79 5.95 8.29 -3.79
C VAL A 79 5.94 6.77 -3.94
N THR A 80 4.78 6.12 -3.80
CA THR A 80 4.66 4.66 -3.92
C THR A 80 5.05 4.19 -5.31
N LEU A 81 4.51 4.82 -6.36
CA LEU A 81 4.83 4.46 -7.75
C LEU A 81 6.31 4.66 -8.06
N GLY A 82 6.89 5.78 -7.64
CA GLY A 82 8.32 6.06 -7.80
C GLY A 82 9.19 5.03 -7.09
N MET A 83 8.84 4.63 -5.86
CA MET A 83 9.56 3.58 -5.12
C MET A 83 9.46 2.22 -5.82
N LEU A 84 8.30 1.85 -6.36
CA LEU A 84 8.16 0.62 -7.13
C LEU A 84 9.06 0.62 -8.37
N VAL A 85 9.06 1.72 -9.15
CA VAL A 85 9.95 1.88 -10.30
C VAL A 85 11.41 1.73 -9.87
N MET A 86 11.83 2.44 -8.82
CA MET A 86 13.21 2.35 -8.32
C MET A 86 13.58 0.95 -7.84
N ALA A 87 12.64 0.19 -7.26
CA ALA A 87 12.88 -1.20 -6.85
C ALA A 87 13.22 -2.10 -8.05
N PHE A 88 12.55 -1.90 -9.19
CA PHE A 88 12.84 -2.64 -10.42
C PHE A 88 14.08 -2.11 -11.16
N VAL A 89 14.37 -0.80 -11.08
CA VAL A 89 15.65 -0.24 -11.57
C VAL A 89 16.83 -0.87 -10.83
N TYR A 90 16.77 -1.00 -9.50
CA TYR A 90 17.81 -1.70 -8.75
C TYR A 90 17.93 -3.17 -9.15
N LEU A 91 16.81 -3.85 -9.37
CA LEU A 91 16.81 -5.24 -9.83
C LEU A 91 17.46 -5.39 -11.21
N ALA A 92 17.12 -4.50 -12.17
CA ALA A 92 17.69 -4.49 -13.51
C ALA A 92 19.22 -4.25 -13.49
N ARG A 93 19.70 -3.42 -12.55
CA ARG A 93 21.13 -3.19 -12.30
C ARG A 93 21.80 -4.29 -11.47
N ARG A 94 21.13 -5.44 -11.28
CA ARG A 94 21.58 -6.57 -10.43
C ARG A 94 21.86 -6.19 -8.96
N ASN A 95 21.36 -5.04 -8.50
CA ASN A 95 21.46 -4.59 -7.13
C ASN A 95 20.30 -5.15 -6.29
N VAL A 96 20.44 -6.41 -5.86
CA VAL A 96 19.42 -7.12 -5.07
C VAL A 96 19.21 -6.46 -3.69
N VAL A 97 20.26 -5.91 -3.10
CA VAL A 97 20.16 -5.21 -1.80
C VAL A 97 19.30 -3.95 -1.93
N GLY A 98 19.49 -3.18 -3.01
CA GLY A 98 18.68 -1.99 -3.32
C GLY A 98 17.22 -2.35 -3.58
N HIS A 99 16.97 -3.39 -4.39
CA HIS A 99 15.61 -3.90 -4.63
C HIS A 99 14.93 -4.29 -3.31
N ARG A 100 15.60 -5.08 -2.47
CA ARG A 100 15.08 -5.52 -1.18
C ARG A 100 14.75 -4.34 -0.26
N LYS A 101 15.68 -3.41 -0.08
CA LYS A 101 15.48 -2.22 0.76
C LYS A 101 14.30 -1.39 0.27
N MET A 102 14.18 -1.20 -1.04
CA MET A 102 13.08 -0.43 -1.62
C MET A 102 11.74 -1.12 -1.40
N MET A 103 11.62 -2.42 -1.71
CA MET A 103 10.39 -3.19 -1.47
C MET A 103 9.95 -3.18 0.00
N GLN A 104 10.89 -3.35 0.93
CA GLN A 104 10.61 -3.29 2.37
C GLN A 104 10.13 -1.90 2.81
N ARG A 105 10.79 -0.83 2.35
CA ARG A 105 10.40 0.55 2.65
C ARG A 105 9.02 0.88 2.08
N THR A 106 8.74 0.45 0.85
CA THR A 106 7.42 0.64 0.23
C THR A 106 6.35 -0.09 1.02
N TYR A 107 6.58 -1.35 1.42
CA TYR A 107 5.62 -2.09 2.24
C TYR A 107 5.36 -1.40 3.60
N ILE A 108 6.42 -1.00 4.31
CA ILE A 108 6.26 -0.32 5.61
C ILE A 108 5.53 1.02 5.43
N GLY A 109 5.95 1.85 4.47
CA GLY A 109 5.36 3.17 4.28
C GLY A 109 3.92 3.13 3.74
N ALA A 110 3.72 2.39 2.65
CA ALA A 110 2.47 2.43 1.89
C ALA A 110 1.42 1.40 2.37
N CYS A 111 1.80 0.35 3.10
CA CYS A 111 0.84 -0.59 3.69
C CYS A 111 0.67 -0.33 5.19
N VAL A 112 1.77 -0.31 5.97
CA VAL A 112 1.67 -0.23 7.43
C VAL A 112 1.38 1.19 7.90
N VAL A 113 2.24 2.16 7.57
CA VAL A 113 2.09 3.55 8.02
C VAL A 113 0.83 4.19 7.44
N ALA A 114 0.58 4.02 6.14
CA ALA A 114 -0.66 4.49 5.49
C ALA A 114 -1.92 3.81 6.06
N GLY A 115 -1.85 2.51 6.39
CA GLY A 115 -2.94 1.79 7.04
C GLY A 115 -3.27 2.36 8.41
N VAL A 116 -2.26 2.59 9.26
CA VAL A 116 -2.43 3.24 10.58
C VAL A 116 -3.03 4.63 10.43
N PHE A 117 -2.56 5.43 9.47
CA PHE A 117 -3.12 6.76 9.21
C PHE A 117 -4.59 6.70 8.78
N THR A 118 -4.96 5.71 7.97
CA THR A 118 -6.34 5.48 7.51
C THR A 118 -7.27 5.08 8.66
N LEU A 119 -6.73 4.39 9.66
CA LEU A 119 -7.43 3.97 10.86
C LEU A 119 -7.47 5.06 11.95
N LEU A 120 -7.02 6.29 11.74
CA LEU A 120 -7.22 7.34 12.75
C LEU A 120 -8.73 7.62 12.99
N PRO A 121 -9.19 7.84 14.23
CA PRO A 121 -10.63 8.05 14.54
C PRO A 121 -11.33 9.13 13.73
N GLY A 122 -10.61 10.20 13.35
CA GLY A 122 -11.15 11.27 12.51
C GLY A 122 -11.22 10.95 11.01
N ARG A 123 -10.82 9.75 10.59
CA ARG A 123 -10.90 9.27 9.20
C ARG A 123 -12.09 8.33 9.05
N PHE A 124 -12.67 8.25 7.86
CA PHE A 124 -13.87 7.47 7.61
C PHE A 124 -13.76 5.99 8.06
N LEU A 125 -12.72 5.27 7.60
CA LEU A 125 -12.51 3.87 7.96
C LEU A 125 -12.19 3.71 9.46
N GLY A 126 -11.33 4.57 10.02
CA GLY A 126 -11.06 4.57 11.45
C GLY A 126 -12.33 4.77 12.26
N HIS A 127 -13.11 5.81 11.97
CA HIS A 127 -14.38 6.08 12.63
C HIS A 127 -15.29 4.85 12.63
N THR A 128 -15.49 4.22 11.47
CA THR A 128 -16.33 3.03 11.34
C THR A 128 -15.81 1.85 12.17
N VAL A 129 -14.51 1.58 12.15
CA VAL A 129 -13.92 0.46 12.90
C VAL A 129 -13.98 0.71 14.40
N TRP A 130 -13.58 1.89 14.87
CA TRP A 130 -13.56 2.19 16.30
C TRP A 130 -14.97 2.30 16.89
N SER A 131 -15.93 2.87 16.15
CA SER A 131 -17.33 2.91 16.60
C SER A 131 -17.92 1.49 16.70
N ALA A 132 -17.59 0.61 15.75
CA ALA A 132 -18.01 -0.79 15.79
C ALA A 132 -17.38 -1.57 16.96
N LEU A 133 -16.20 -1.15 17.41
CA LEU A 133 -15.52 -1.70 18.59
C LEU A 133 -15.95 -1.03 19.90
N GLY A 134 -16.83 -0.02 19.87
CA GLY A 134 -17.30 0.71 21.06
C GLY A 134 -16.23 1.59 21.72
N LEU A 135 -15.19 1.98 20.98
CA LEU A 135 -14.07 2.78 21.50
C LEU A 135 -14.26 4.29 21.32
N ILE A 136 -15.18 4.70 20.45
CA ILE A 136 -15.65 6.08 20.22
C ILE A 136 -17.13 6.08 19.86
#